data_AF-A0A1Q3W0J2-F1
#
_entry.id   AF-A0A1Q3W0J2-F1
#
_cell.length_a   1.000
_cell.length_b   1.000
_cell.length_c   1.000
_cell.angle_alpha   90.00
_cell.angle_beta   90.00
_cell.angle_gamma   90.00
#
_symmetry.space_group_name_H-M   'P 1'
#
loop_
_entity.id
_entity.type
_entity.pdbx_description
1 polymer ?
#
loop_
_entity_poly.entity_id
_entity_poly.type
_entity_poly.pdbx_seq_one_letter_code
_entity_poly.pdbx_strand_id
1 'polypeptide(L)'
;MSFRRQIPVGPFIVDFVCHAARLVIEIDGGQHYETPGLVADAARDAYLKAKGFDVLRFSNIDVLTNLPGVLEAILFLVRKKNPLPTSPASGGGEEGGDKS
;
A
#
# COMPACT_ATOMS: atom_id res chain seq x y z
N MET A 1 -7.49 -9.27 -0.54
CA MET A 1 -6.62 -8.20 0.00
C MET A 1 -7.49 -7.21 0.75
N SER A 2 -7.17 -6.81 1.98
CA SER A 2 -8.01 -5.89 2.76
C SER A 2 -7.17 -4.87 3.53
N PHE A 3 -7.75 -3.69 3.76
CA PHE A 3 -7.20 -2.68 4.64
C PHE A 3 -7.95 -2.70 5.97
N ARG A 4 -7.21 -2.51 7.06
CA ARG A 4 -7.76 -2.31 8.40
C ARG A 4 -7.39 -0.93 8.90
N ARG A 5 -8.28 -0.31 9.67
CA ARG A 5 -8.14 1.05 10.18
C ARG A 5 -7.71 1.05 11.65
N GLN A 6 -6.88 2.02 12.05
CA GLN A 6 -6.45 2.27 13.44
C GLN A 6 -5.92 1.00 14.13
N ILE A 7 -4.91 0.39 13.51
CA ILE A 7 -4.35 -0.89 13.96
C ILE A 7 -3.06 -0.66 14.74
N PRO A 8 -2.88 -1.31 15.91
CA PRO A 8 -1.58 -1.35 16.58
C PRO A 8 -0.56 -2.15 15.76
N VAL A 9 0.59 -1.54 15.48
CA VAL A 9 1.76 -2.18 14.89
C VAL A 9 2.95 -1.91 15.81
N GLY A 10 3.19 -2.83 16.74
CA GLY A 10 4.17 -2.62 17.80
C GLY A 10 3.75 -1.47 18.72
N PRO A 11 4.63 -0.49 19.00
CA PRO A 11 4.32 0.62 19.90
C PRO A 11 3.48 1.72 19.22
N PHE A 12 3.19 1.61 17.92
CA PHE A 12 2.49 2.64 17.14
C PHE A 12 1.09 2.19 16.77
N ILE A 13 0.16 3.13 16.64
CA ILE A 13 -1.15 2.92 16.01
C ILE A 13 -1.09 3.59 14.64
N VAL A 14 -1.35 2.83 13.58
CA VAL A 14 -1.34 3.33 12.21
C VAL A 14 -2.77 3.52 11.69
N ASP A 15 -3.00 4.53 10.85
CA ASP A 15 -4.34 4.87 10.36
C ASP A 15 -4.92 3.75 9.49
N PHE A 16 -4.14 3.24 8.54
CA PHE A 16 -4.52 2.10 7.73
C PHE A 16 -3.36 1.14 7.51
N VAL A 17 -3.66 -0.16 7.45
CA VAL A 17 -2.68 -1.19 7.13
C VAL A 17 -3.28 -2.28 6.25
N CYS A 18 -2.50 -2.69 5.24
CA CYS A 18 -2.73 -3.91 4.48
C CYS A 18 -1.59 -4.90 4.75
N HIS A 19 -1.85 -5.91 5.58
CA HIS A 19 -0.85 -6.92 5.90
C HIS A 19 -0.41 -7.74 4.68
N ALA A 20 -1.34 -8.01 3.76
CA ALA A 20 -1.03 -8.75 2.53
C ALA A 20 -0.06 -7.98 1.61
N ALA A 21 -0.15 -6.64 1.55
CA ALA A 21 0.77 -5.80 0.77
C ALA A 21 2.04 -5.46 1.54
N ARG A 22 2.04 -5.69 2.86
CA ARG A 22 2.98 -5.08 3.79
C ARG A 22 3.00 -3.55 3.59
N LEU A 23 1.83 -2.92 3.55
CA LEU A 23 1.69 -1.47 3.34
C LEU A 23 0.96 -0.81 4.51
N VAL A 24 1.53 0.28 5.03
CA VAL A 24 0.90 1.21 5.96
C VAL A 24 0.58 2.50 5.23
N ILE A 25 -0.59 3.08 5.50
CA ILE A 25 -0.98 4.40 5.02
C ILE A 25 -1.33 5.25 6.23
N GLU A 26 -0.73 6.43 6.32
CA GLU A 26 -1.01 7.44 7.33
C GLU A 26 -1.56 8.70 6.67
N ILE A 27 -2.54 9.33 7.33
CA ILE A 27 -3.12 10.59 6.88
C ILE A 27 -2.70 11.67 7.89
N ASP A 28 -1.74 12.50 7.48
CA ASP A 28 -1.22 13.55 8.33
C ASP A 28 -2.20 14.73 8.39
N GLY A 29 -2.70 14.99 9.60
CA GLY A 29 -3.56 16.13 9.90
C GLY A 29 -2.83 17.46 10.05
N GLY A 30 -1.51 17.46 9.88
CA GLY A 30 -0.66 18.63 10.01
C GLY A 30 -0.44 19.00 11.47
N GLN A 31 0.39 18.25 12.20
CA GLN A 31 1.02 18.68 13.46
C GLN A 31 2.47 18.14 13.64
N HIS A 32 3.15 17.69 12.59
CA HIS A 32 4.47 17.04 12.70
C HIS A 32 5.68 17.90 12.27
N TYR A 33 5.52 19.23 12.15
CA TYR A 33 6.63 20.12 11.77
C TYR A 33 7.44 20.68 12.96
N GLU A 34 7.23 20.20 14.18
CA GLU A 34 8.10 20.51 15.31
C GLU A 34 9.23 19.47 15.41
N THR A 35 10.44 19.90 15.77
CA THR A 35 11.67 19.08 15.84
C THR A 35 11.52 17.75 16.60
N PRO A 36 10.73 17.64 17.69
CA PRO A 36 10.43 16.36 18.35
C PRO A 36 9.59 15.40 17.50
N GLY A 37 8.68 15.92 16.66
CA GLY A 37 7.84 15.14 15.75
C GLY A 37 8.64 14.44 14.65
N LEU A 38 9.64 15.12 14.09
CA LEU A 38 10.53 14.57 13.05
C LEU A 38 11.38 13.39 13.54
N VAL A 39 11.88 13.44 14.77
CA VAL A 39 12.67 12.34 15.37
C VAL A 39 11.78 11.15 15.70
N ALA A 40 10.57 11.40 16.20
CA ALA A 40 9.58 10.36 16.45
C ALA A 40 9.11 9.68 15.15
N ASP A 41 9.00 10.44 14.05
CA ASP A 41 8.66 9.90 12.73
C ASP A 41 9.78 9.03 12.16
N ALA A 42 11.05 9.43 12.29
CA ALA A 42 12.17 8.60 11.82
C ALA A 42 12.26 7.26 12.56
N ALA A 43 12.02 7.24 13.87
CA ALA A 43 12.00 6.00 14.66
C ALA A 43 10.81 5.10 14.29
N ARG A 44 9.64 5.70 14.04
CA ARG A 44 8.45 4.99 13.56
C ARG A 44 8.70 4.34 12.21
N ASP A 45 9.21 5.11 11.25
CA ASP A 45 9.50 4.63 9.90
C ASP A 45 10.53 3.51 9.92
N ALA A 46 11.62 3.68 10.69
CA ALA A 46 12.63 2.65 10.85
C ALA A 46 12.03 1.35 11.44
N TYR A 47 11.18 1.46 12.46
CA TYR A 47 10.51 0.31 13.06
C TYR A 47 9.58 -0.41 12.07
N LEU A 48 8.71 0.33 11.38
CA LEU A 48 7.76 -0.23 10.41
C LEU A 48 8.50 -0.88 9.24
N LYS A 49 9.55 -0.23 8.74
CA LYS A 49 10.43 -0.77 7.70
C LYS A 49 11.17 -2.02 8.15
N ALA A 50 11.68 -2.05 9.38
CA ALA A 50 12.31 -3.25 9.95
C ALA A 50 11.33 -4.42 10.12
N LYS A 51 10.04 -4.14 10.34
CA LYS A 51 9.00 -5.17 10.27
C LYS A 51 8.72 -5.60 8.83
N GLY A 52 9.15 -4.84 7.83
CA GLY A 52 8.98 -5.12 6.41
C GLY A 52 7.79 -4.41 5.77
N PHE A 53 7.28 -3.35 6.39
CA PHE A 53 6.23 -2.51 5.82
C PHE A 53 6.83 -1.38 4.97
N ASP A 54 6.19 -1.10 3.83
CA ASP A 54 6.29 0.20 3.18
C ASP A 54 5.29 1.16 3.84
N VAL A 55 5.63 2.45 3.94
CA VAL A 55 4.78 3.49 4.55
C VAL A 55 4.52 4.57 3.51
N LEU A 56 3.24 4.90 3.29
CA LEU A 56 2.81 6.06 2.51
C LEU A 56 2.12 7.06 3.45
N ARG A 57 2.53 8.32 3.39
CA ARG A 57 1.89 9.40 4.15
C ARG A 57 1.31 10.43 3.19
N PHE A 58 0.06 10.80 3.42
CA PHE A 58 -0.64 11.81 2.64
C PHE A 58 -1.12 12.92 3.58
N SER A 59 -1.08 14.18 3.14
CA SER A 59 -1.72 15.22 3.92
C SER A 59 -3.24 15.15 3.79
N ASN A 60 -3.97 15.69 4.76
CA ASN A 60 -5.41 15.91 4.63
C ASN A 60 -5.77 16.65 3.33
N ILE A 61 -4.95 17.61 2.92
CA ILE A 61 -5.17 18.37 1.69
C ILE A 61 -5.08 17.45 0.48
N ASP A 62 -4.03 16.62 0.38
CA ASP A 62 -3.87 15.68 -0.74
C ASP A 62 -5.06 14.73 -0.88
N VAL A 63 -5.57 14.23 0.25
CA VAL A 63 -6.74 13.34 0.25
C VAL A 63 -8.00 14.08 -0.22
N LEU A 64 -8.18 15.34 0.19
CA LEU A 64 -9.35 16.14 -0.15
C LEU A 64 -9.30 16.69 -1.59
N THR A 65 -8.12 17.05 -2.09
CA THR A 65 -7.98 17.75 -3.39
C THR A 65 -7.41 16.88 -4.50
N ASN A 66 -6.75 15.77 -4.18
CA ASN A 66 -6.10 14.88 -5.15
C ASN A 66 -6.29 13.39 -4.79
N LEU A 67 -7.51 13.00 -4.46
CA LEU A 67 -7.83 11.61 -4.19
C LEU A 67 -7.39 10.64 -5.31
N PRO A 68 -7.52 10.95 -6.62
CA PRO A 68 -7.04 10.07 -7.68
C PRO A 68 -5.54 9.76 -7.57
N GLY A 69 -4.69 10.78 -7.37
CA GLY A 69 -3.25 10.59 -7.21
C GLY A 69 -2.88 9.78 -5.97
N VAL A 70 -3.59 9.98 -4.86
CA VAL A 70 -3.45 9.18 -3.64
C VAL A 70 -3.73 7.69 -3.93
N LEU A 71 -4.84 7.40 -4.62
CA LEU A 71 -5.22 6.03 -4.96
C LEU A 71 -4.24 5.37 -5.95
N GLU A 72 -3.73 6.12 -6.93
CA GLU A 72 -2.71 5.61 -7.86
C GLU A 72 -1.42 5.20 -7.14
N ALA A 73 -0.93 6.03 -6.21
CA ALA A 73 0.25 5.74 -5.42
C ALA A 73 0.08 4.45 -4.58
N ILE A 74 -1.08 4.30 -3.93
CA ILE A 74 -1.41 3.09 -3.18
C ILE A 74 -1.47 1.87 -4.10
N LEU A 75 -2.17 1.99 -5.24
CA LEU A 75 -2.35 0.89 -6.19
C LEU A 75 -1.03 0.42 -6.79
N PHE A 76 -0.13 1.35 -7.10
CA PHE A 76 1.21 1.04 -7.61
C PHE A 76 1.97 0.12 -6.65
N LEU A 77 2.03 0.45 -5.36
CA LEU A 77 2.72 -0.38 -4.37
C LEU A 77 2.03 -1.72 -4.13
N VAL A 78 0.69 -1.72 -4.06
CA VAL A 78 -0.08 -2.96 -3.91
C VAL A 78 0.19 -3.93 -5.06
N ARG A 79 0.19 -3.44 -6.32
CA ARG A 79 0.49 -4.26 -7.51
C ARG A 79 1.93 -4.74 -7.55
N LYS A 80 2.89 -3.91 -7.13
CA LYS A 80 4.31 -4.31 -7.03
C LYS A 80 4.51 -5.48 -6.06
N LYS A 81 3.76 -5.51 -4.96
CA LYS A 81 3.91 -6.53 -3.90
C LYS A 81 3.05 -7.78 -4.13
N ASN A 82 1.96 -7.63 -4.86
CA ASN A 82 1.09 -8.72 -5.25
C ASN A 82 0.82 -8.60 -6.76
N PRO A 83 1.78 -9.03 -7.62
CA PRO A 83 1.50 -9.10 -9.04
C PRO A 83 0.28 -9.98 -9.21
N LEU A 84 -0.75 -9.48 -9.91
CA LEU A 84 -1.88 -10.33 -10.30
C LEU A 84 -1.30 -11.57 -10.98
N PRO A 85 -1.86 -12.77 -10.74
CA PRO A 85 -1.47 -13.93 -11.52
C PRO A 85 -1.70 -13.57 -12.99
N THR A 86 -0.63 -13.50 -13.76
CA THR A 86 -0.71 -13.37 -15.21
C THR A 86 -1.46 -14.61 -15.69
N SER A 87 -2.71 -14.43 -16.09
CA SER A 87 -3.44 -15.50 -16.76
C SER A 87 -2.60 -15.94 -17.96
N PRO A 88 -2.33 -17.24 -18.16
CA PRO A 88 -1.69 -17.67 -19.40
C PRO A 88 -2.60 -17.22 -20.54
N ALA A 89 -2.00 -16.59 -21.55
CA ALA A 89 -2.68 -16.30 -22.80
C ALA A 89 -3.37 -17.58 -23.26
N SER A 90 -4.67 -17.48 -23.54
CA SER A 90 -5.47 -18.55 -24.14
C SER A 90 -4.71 -19.09 -25.36
N GLY A 91 -4.06 -20.25 -25.20
CA GLY A 91 -3.49 -20.99 -26.32
C GLY A 91 -4.65 -21.45 -27.17
N GLY A 92 -4.83 -20.81 -28.34
CA GLY A 92 -5.76 -21.28 -29.35
C GLY A 92 -5.37 -22.70 -29.74
N GLY A 93 -6.23 -23.65 -29.39
CA GLY A 93 -6.13 -25.01 -29.87
C GLY A 93 -6.36 -25.03 -31.39
N GLU A 94 -5.38 -25.56 -32.10
CA GLU A 94 -5.45 -25.92 -33.51
C GLU A 94 -6.70 -26.78 -33.80
N GLU A 95 -7.55 -26.31 -34.72
CA GLU A 95 -8.49 -27.19 -35.42
C GLU A 95 -7.71 -28.06 -36.40
N GLY A 96 -7.52 -29.32 -36.04
CA GLY A 96 -7.04 -30.37 -36.93
C GLY A 96 -7.72 -31.68 -36.57
N GLY A 97 -8.61 -32.19 -37.43
CA GLY A 97 -9.26 -33.47 -37.19
C GLY A 97 -10.38 -33.83 -38.17
N ASP A 98 -9.99 -34.13 -39.40
CA ASP A 98 -10.69 -35.00 -40.36
C ASP A 98 -11.22 -36.29 -39.68
N LYS A 99 -12.50 -36.66 -39.92
CA LYS A 99 -12.89 -38.03 -40.32
C LYS A 99 -14.38 -38.22 -40.63
N SER A 100 -14.58 -38.91 -41.77
CA SER A 100 -15.74 -39.68 -42.29
C SER A 100 -16.74 -38.95 -43.18
#